data_AF-A0A0S9C8Y6-F1
#
_entry.id   AF-A0A0S9C8Y6-F1
#
_cell.length_a   1.000
_cell.length_b   1.000
_cell.length_c   1.000
_cell.angle_alpha   90.00
_cell.angle_beta   90.00
_cell.angle_gamma   90.00
#
_symmetry.space_group_name_H-M   'P 1'
#
loop_
_entity.id
_entity.type
_entity.pdbx_description
1 polymer ?
#
loop_
_entity_poly.entity_id
_entity_poly.type
_entity_poly.pdbx_seq_one_letter_code
_entity_poly.pdbx_strand_id
1 'polypeptide(L)'
;MRIGIIGVGMAGLSCAQTLRHQGHNVIVFDKGRGPGGRMSTRRVGTPLGEAAFDHGAQYLTVRDPAFLAQVDRWVRDGRVARWSRAGADDWVGTPAMNEPIRAIALDCDVHWNSAIDNL
;
A
#
# COMPACT_ATOMS: atom_id res chain seq x y z
N MET A 1 -14.86 -16.99 10.40
CA MET A 1 -15.64 -15.77 10.73
C MET A 1 -15.66 -14.84 9.53
N ARG A 2 -16.66 -13.95 9.43
CA ARG A 2 -16.66 -12.82 8.48
C ARG A 2 -16.14 -11.57 9.20
N ILE A 3 -15.17 -10.87 8.62
CA ILE A 3 -14.48 -9.74 9.24
C ILE A 3 -14.48 -8.58 8.26
N GLY A 4 -14.93 -7.41 8.71
CA GLY A 4 -14.78 -6.15 7.99
C GLY A 4 -13.58 -5.36 8.51
N ILE A 5 -12.76 -4.83 7.60
CA ILE A 5 -11.66 -3.91 7.94
C ILE A 5 -11.91 -2.57 7.24
N ILE A 6 -11.72 -1.47 7.96
CA ILE A 6 -11.90 -0.11 7.42
C ILE A 6 -10.52 0.52 7.22
N GLY A 7 -10.18 0.78 5.97
CA GLY A 7 -8.94 1.42 5.52
C GLY A 7 -8.05 0.47 4.72
N VAL A 8 -7.81 0.82 3.46
CA VAL A 8 -6.92 0.11 2.52
C VAL A 8 -5.56 0.85 2.46
N GLY A 9 -4.97 1.02 3.64
CA GLY A 9 -3.59 1.41 3.83
C GLY A 9 -2.73 0.23 4.29
N MET A 10 -1.42 0.48 4.52
CA MET A 10 -0.46 -0.54 4.95
C MET A 10 -0.97 -1.39 6.12
N ALA A 11 -1.45 -0.76 7.19
CA ALA A 11 -1.90 -1.48 8.38
C ALA A 11 -3.14 -2.38 8.12
N GLY A 12 -4.16 -1.83 7.46
CA GLY A 12 -5.40 -2.56 7.19
C GLY A 12 -5.18 -3.75 6.26
N LEU A 13 -4.37 -3.58 5.22
CA LEU A 13 -4.02 -4.66 4.29
C LEU A 13 -3.12 -5.72 4.92
N SER A 14 -2.12 -5.35 5.71
CA SER A 14 -1.30 -6.32 6.44
C SER A 14 -2.14 -7.16 7.41
N CYS A 15 -3.11 -6.53 8.09
CA CYS A 15 -4.08 -7.22 8.93
C CYS A 15 -4.97 -8.16 8.11
N ALA A 16 -5.53 -7.67 7.00
CA ALA A 16 -6.39 -8.45 6.11
C ALA A 16 -5.68 -9.69 5.58
N GLN A 17 -4.45 -9.53 5.09
CA GLN A 17 -3.63 -10.63 4.59
C GLN A 17 -3.44 -11.68 5.69
N THR A 18 -3.00 -11.26 6.88
CA THR A 18 -2.78 -12.17 8.03
C THR A 18 -4.04 -12.97 8.38
N LEU A 19 -5.19 -12.30 8.51
CA LEU A 19 -6.46 -12.96 8.84
C LEU A 19 -6.94 -13.90 7.72
N ARG A 20 -6.71 -13.55 6.45
CA ARG A 20 -7.03 -14.42 5.30
C ARG A 20 -6.16 -15.68 5.28
N HIS A 21 -4.86 -15.56 5.58
CA HIS A 21 -3.97 -16.72 5.72
C HIS A 21 -4.40 -17.66 6.86
N GLN A 22 -5.12 -17.14 7.86
CA GLN A 22 -5.74 -17.94 8.92
C GLN A 22 -7.11 -18.53 8.54
N GLY A 23 -7.54 -18.38 7.28
CA GLY A 23 -8.78 -18.95 6.76
C GLY A 23 -10.04 -18.13 7.07
N HIS A 24 -9.91 -16.86 7.48
CA HIS A 24 -11.06 -15.99 7.69
C HIS A 24 -11.53 -15.35 6.38
N ASN A 25 -12.85 -15.10 6.29
CA ASN A 25 -13.41 -14.31 5.21
C ASN A 25 -13.30 -12.83 5.59
N VAL A 26 -12.48 -12.08 4.87
CA VAL A 26 -12.15 -10.69 5.16
C VAL A 26 -12.52 -9.81 3.98
N ILE A 27 -13.29 -8.76 4.24
CA ILE A 27 -13.62 -7.70 3.29
C ILE A 27 -13.03 -6.40 3.82
N VAL A 28 -12.36 -5.63 2.95
CA VAL A 28 -11.73 -4.36 3.30
C VAL A 28 -12.47 -3.22 2.60
N PHE A 29 -12.82 -2.16 3.33
CA PHE A 29 -13.52 -0.98 2.82
C PHE A 29 -12.61 0.24 2.87
N ASP A 30 -12.62 1.07 1.84
CA ASP A 30 -11.99 2.39 1.88
C ASP A 30 -12.87 3.44 1.18
N LYS A 31 -12.94 4.63 1.77
CA LYS A 31 -13.59 5.79 1.16
C LYS A 31 -12.88 6.28 -0.10
N GLY A 32 -11.60 5.97 -0.24
CA GLY A 32 -10.75 6.33 -1.37
C GLY A 32 -11.10 5.54 -2.63
N ARG A 33 -10.60 6.06 -3.76
CA ARG A 33 -10.77 5.47 -5.10
C ARG A 33 -9.75 4.39 -5.45
N GLY A 34 -8.77 4.15 -4.59
CA GLY A 34 -7.70 3.22 -4.86
C GLY A 34 -6.69 3.12 -3.72
N PRO A 35 -5.74 2.19 -3.83
CA PRO A 35 -4.82 1.85 -2.75
C PRO A 35 -3.83 2.97 -2.47
N GLY A 36 -3.49 3.11 -1.19
CA GLY A 36 -2.34 3.88 -0.75
C GLY A 36 -2.53 4.49 0.63
N GLY A 37 -3.70 5.05 0.93
CA GLY A 37 -3.88 5.86 2.12
C GLY A 37 -2.79 6.95 2.21
N ARG A 38 -1.98 6.92 3.27
CA ARG A 38 -0.82 7.83 3.44
C ARG A 38 0.40 7.49 2.56
N MET A 39 0.37 6.39 1.83
CA MET A 39 1.35 6.03 0.79
C MET A 39 0.81 6.29 -0.62
N SER A 40 -0.27 7.08 -0.76
CA SER A 40 -0.89 7.31 -2.06
C SER A 40 -0.09 8.25 -2.95
N THR A 41 -0.01 7.88 -4.22
CA THR A 41 0.52 8.71 -5.31
C THR A 41 -0.63 9.48 -5.95
N ARG A 42 -0.48 10.79 -6.09
CA ARG A 42 -1.43 11.64 -6.81
C ARG A 42 -0.95 11.79 -8.25
N ARG A 43 -1.88 11.67 -9.20
CA ARG A 43 -1.66 11.90 -10.64
C ARG A 43 -2.42 13.12 -11.07
N VAL A 44 -1.80 13.97 -11.88
CA VAL A 44 -2.40 15.19 -12.43
C VAL A 44 -2.01 15.32 -13.90
N GLY A 45 -2.98 15.69 -14.76
CA GLY A 45 -2.70 16.05 -16.14
C GLY A 45 -2.01 17.42 -16.19
N THR A 46 -0.97 17.53 -17.01
CA THR A 46 -0.24 18.79 -17.29
C THR A 46 -0.12 18.97 -18.80
N PRO A 47 0.22 20.18 -19.30
CA PRO A 47 0.51 20.39 -20.72
C PRO A 47 1.64 19.50 -21.27
N LEU A 48 2.51 18.95 -20.39
CA LEU A 48 3.63 18.07 -20.75
C LEU A 48 3.29 16.57 -20.60
N GLY A 49 2.06 16.23 -20.23
CA GLY A 49 1.62 14.86 -19.93
C GLY A 49 1.18 14.66 -18.48
N GLU A 50 1.04 13.40 -18.05
CA GLU A 50 0.68 13.08 -16.65
C GLU A 50 1.90 13.25 -15.74
N ALA A 51 1.74 14.05 -14.68
CA ALA A 51 2.68 14.11 -13.57
C ALA A 51 2.16 13.26 -12.41
N ALA A 52 3.05 12.49 -11.80
CA ALA A 52 2.77 11.70 -10.60
C ALA A 52 3.65 12.19 -9.45
N PHE A 53 3.08 12.33 -8.26
CA PHE A 53 3.82 12.71 -7.06
C PHE A 53 3.28 11.98 -5.82
N ASP A 54 4.22 11.46 -5.04
CA ASP A 54 3.94 10.89 -3.73
C ASP A 54 3.82 12.06 -2.75
N HIS A 55 2.63 12.27 -2.18
CA HIS A 55 2.35 13.44 -1.33
C HIS A 55 2.22 13.09 0.16
N GLY A 56 2.26 11.80 0.47
CA GLY A 56 2.32 11.30 1.84
C GLY A 56 3.73 10.80 2.16
N ALA A 57 3.87 9.50 2.43
CA ALA A 57 5.17 8.87 2.63
C ALA A 57 6.06 9.08 1.39
N GLN A 58 7.24 9.66 1.60
CA GLN A 58 8.24 9.88 0.54
C GLN A 58 9.18 8.67 0.38
N TYR A 59 9.39 7.93 1.46
CA TYR A 59 10.19 6.73 1.54
C TYR A 59 9.82 5.94 2.80
N LEU A 60 10.34 4.72 2.89
CA LEU A 60 10.25 3.89 4.10
C LEU A 60 11.64 3.45 4.53
N THR A 61 11.82 3.36 5.84
CA THR A 61 12.99 2.71 6.47
C THR A 61 12.52 1.38 7.05
N VAL A 62 13.44 0.42 7.08
CA VAL A 62 13.14 -0.94 7.57
C VAL A 62 14.08 -1.27 8.71
N ARG A 63 13.51 -1.62 9.86
CA ARG A 63 14.25 -2.02 11.06
C ARG A 63 13.86 -3.42 11.55
N ASP A 64 12.65 -3.83 11.24
CA ASP A 64 12.11 -5.13 11.64
C ASP A 64 12.47 -6.20 10.59
N PRO A 65 13.04 -7.36 10.98
CA PRO A 65 13.41 -8.42 10.05
C PRO A 65 12.24 -9.01 9.27
N ALA A 66 11.05 -9.12 9.87
CA ALA A 66 9.88 -9.64 9.17
C ALA A 66 9.39 -8.66 8.10
N PHE A 67 9.44 -7.36 8.40
CA PHE A 67 9.15 -6.33 7.40
C PHE A 67 10.22 -6.27 6.31
N LEU A 68 11.50 -6.48 6.62
CA LEU A 68 12.57 -6.59 5.62
C LEU A 68 12.31 -7.74 4.64
N ALA A 69 11.95 -8.92 5.15
CA ALA A 69 11.60 -10.04 4.29
C ALA A 69 10.41 -9.73 3.36
N GLN A 70 9.47 -8.89 3.79
CA GLN A 70 8.37 -8.42 2.94
C GLN A 70 8.83 -7.39 1.90
N VAL A 71 9.71 -6.46 2.28
CA VAL A 71 10.31 -5.50 1.35
C VAL A 71 11.14 -6.21 0.28
N ASP A 72 11.92 -7.23 0.65
CA ASP A 72 12.69 -8.04 -0.29
C ASP A 72 11.80 -8.76 -1.31
N ARG A 73 10.60 -9.22 -0.92
CA ARG A 73 9.59 -9.74 -1.86
C ARG A 73 9.18 -8.66 -2.86
N TRP A 74 8.83 -7.47 -2.38
CA TRP A 74 8.45 -6.37 -3.27
C TRP A 74 9.58 -5.91 -4.18
N VAL A 75 10.83 -5.98 -3.73
CA VAL A 75 12.01 -5.70 -4.56
C VAL A 75 12.13 -6.71 -5.69
N ARG A 76 12.01 -8.01 -5.39
CA ARG A 76 12.02 -9.06 -6.42
C ARG A 76 10.90 -8.89 -7.44
N ASP A 77 9.75 -8.41 -7.00
CA ASP A 77 8.59 -8.16 -7.86
C ASP A 77 8.64 -6.80 -8.59
N GLY A 78 9.73 -6.03 -8.42
CA GLY A 78 9.93 -4.73 -9.06
C GLY A 78 9.04 -3.60 -8.54
N ARG A 79 8.44 -3.76 -7.36
CA ARG A 79 7.49 -2.82 -6.74
C ARG A 79 8.13 -1.88 -5.73
N VAL A 80 9.32 -2.20 -5.26
CA VAL A 80 10.13 -1.37 -4.35
C VAL A 80 11.57 -1.37 -4.83
N ALA A 81 12.26 -0.24 -4.67
CA ALA A 81 13.69 -0.13 -4.92
C ALA A 81 14.38 0.68 -3.81
N ARG A 82 15.71 0.55 -3.72
CA ARG A 82 16.53 1.45 -2.90
C ARG A 82 16.44 2.87 -3.45
N TRP A 83 16.40 3.86 -2.55
CA TRP A 83 16.42 5.27 -2.92
C TRP A 83 17.61 6.00 -2.28
N SER A 84 18.77 5.89 -2.93
CA SER A 84 20.04 6.42 -2.43
C SER A 84 20.08 7.93 -2.22
N ARG A 85 19.12 8.69 -2.78
CA ARG A 85 19.05 10.16 -2.59
C ARG A 85 18.40 10.59 -1.27
N ALA A 86 17.60 9.73 -0.65
CA ALA A 86 17.07 10.02 0.69
C ALA A 86 18.01 9.51 1.79
N GLY A 87 18.66 8.38 1.55
CA GLY A 87 19.59 7.75 2.49
C GLY A 87 20.02 6.37 2.00
N ALA A 88 21.08 5.83 2.60
CA ALA A 88 21.60 4.51 2.22
C ALA A 88 20.57 3.38 2.48
N ASP A 89 19.72 3.55 3.51
CA ASP A 89 18.75 2.54 3.98
C ASP A 89 17.29 2.84 3.67
N ASP A 90 17.08 3.78 2.74
CA ASP A 90 15.75 4.21 2.35
C ASP A 90 15.24 3.45 1.13
N TRP A 91 13.96 3.12 1.17
CA TRP A 91 13.26 2.40 0.12
C TRP A 91 12.10 3.24 -0.41
N VAL A 92 11.82 3.11 -1.69
CA VAL A 92 10.73 3.81 -2.40
C VAL A 92 9.92 2.81 -3.22
N GLY A 93 8.61 3.01 -3.31
CA GLY A 93 7.78 2.25 -4.24
C GLY A 93 8.09 2.59 -5.70
N THR A 94 8.00 1.60 -6.59
CA THR A 94 8.32 1.74 -8.02
C THR A 94 7.19 1.16 -8.89
N PRO A 95 6.62 1.92 -9.83
CA PRO A 95 7.00 3.29 -10.23
C PRO A 95 6.59 4.42 -9.26
N ALA A 96 5.82 4.13 -8.20
CA ALA A 96 5.42 5.15 -7.22
C ALA A 96 5.17 4.56 -5.82
N MET A 97 5.10 5.39 -4.79
CA MET A 97 4.99 4.92 -3.40
C MET A 97 3.79 4.03 -3.09
N ASN A 98 2.70 4.09 -3.88
CA ASN A 98 1.52 3.25 -3.61
C ASN A 98 1.66 1.80 -4.10
N GLU A 99 2.76 1.43 -4.77
CA GLU A 99 2.95 0.10 -5.35
C GLU A 99 3.01 -1.06 -4.35
N PRO A 100 3.65 -0.93 -3.16
CA PRO A 100 3.53 -1.93 -2.11
C PRO A 100 2.08 -2.16 -1.67
N ILE A 101 1.30 -1.08 -1.56
CA ILE A 101 -0.11 -1.17 -1.14
C ILE A 101 -0.96 -1.82 -2.24
N ARG A 102 -0.68 -1.50 -3.51
CA ARG A 102 -1.29 -2.19 -4.66
C ARG A 102 -1.00 -3.69 -4.62
N ALA A 103 0.24 -4.08 -4.31
CA ALA A 103 0.64 -5.48 -4.23
C ALA A 103 -0.22 -6.26 -3.23
N ILE A 104 -0.34 -5.78 -2.00
CA ILE A 104 -1.12 -6.47 -0.97
C ILE A 104 -2.62 -6.46 -1.31
N ALA A 105 -3.11 -5.35 -1.90
CA ALA A 105 -4.52 -5.20 -2.23
C ALA A 105 -5.00 -6.18 -3.32
N LEU A 106 -4.12 -6.65 -4.22
CA LEU A 106 -4.46 -7.62 -5.27
C LEU A 106 -4.95 -8.96 -4.71
N ASP A 107 -4.52 -9.33 -3.50
CA ASP A 107 -4.87 -10.59 -2.84
C ASP A 107 -6.05 -10.45 -1.84
N CYS A 108 -6.64 -9.24 -1.76
CA CYS A 108 -7.70 -8.89 -0.83
C CYS A 108 -9.02 -8.59 -1.55
N ASP A 109 -10.14 -8.90 -0.87
CA ASP A 109 -11.47 -8.45 -1.31
C ASP A 109 -11.67 -7.00 -0.83
N VAL A 110 -11.66 -6.05 -1.77
CA VAL A 110 -11.62 -4.62 -1.46
C VAL A 110 -12.77 -3.87 -2.12
N HIS A 111 -13.51 -3.14 -1.29
CA HIS A 111 -14.57 -2.22 -1.69
C HIS A 111 -14.08 -0.78 -1.59
N TRP A 112 -13.87 -0.16 -2.74
CA TRP A 112 -13.50 1.26 -2.88
C TRP A 112 -14.74 2.16 -2.82
N ASN A 113 -14.52 3.48 -2.70
CA ASN A 113 -15.59 4.48 -2.61
C ASN A 113 -16.64 4.17 -1.53
N SER A 114 -16.22 3.49 -0.48
CA SER A 114 -17.09 2.97 0.58
C SER A 114 -16.72 3.66 1.88
N ALA A 115 -17.27 4.85 2.10
CA ALA A 115 -17.19 5.52 3.39
C ALA A 115 -18.10 4.77 4.38
N ILE A 116 -17.54 4.44 5.55
CA ILE A 116 -18.28 3.78 6.62
C ILE A 116 -18.59 4.83 7.68
N ASP A 117 -19.87 5.20 7.79
CA ASP A 117 -20.32 6.27 8.68
C ASP A 117 -20.79 5.72 10.04
N ASN A 118 -21.05 4.42 10.16
CA ASN A 118 -21.51 3.74 11.38
C ASN A 118 -20.91 2.32 11.48
N LEU A 119 -20.67 1.85 12.71
CA LEU A 119 -20.14 0.51 13.04
C LEU A 119 -21.19 -0.39 13.69
#